data_AF-A0A7R9GDX9-F1
#
_entry.id   AF-A0A7R9GDX9-F1
#
_cell.length_a   1.000
_cell.length_b   1.000
_cell.length_c   1.000
_cell.angle_alpha   90.00
_cell.angle_beta   90.00
_cell.angle_gamma   90.00
#
_symmetry.space_group_name_H-M   'P 1'
#
loop_
_entity.id
_entity.type
_entity.pdbx_description
1 polymer ?
#
loop_
_entity_poly.entity_id
_entity_poly.type
_entity_poly.pdbx_seq_one_letter_code
_entity_poly.pdbx_strand_id
1 'polypeptide(L)'
;MDAAEFRVKGKELVDFMADYLENVRDQRVYPAVKPGFLRKLLPESAPEKPEKWDDILSDVKEVIIPGVRGHKMWDHALIMIPR
;
A
#
# COMPACT_ATOMS: atom_id res chain seq x y z
N MET A 1 -16.05 10.41 8.88
CA MET A 1 -15.14 9.88 9.90
C MET A 1 -15.02 10.89 11.02
N ASP A 2 -15.31 10.50 12.26
CA ASP A 2 -15.08 11.31 13.46
C ASP A 2 -13.75 10.95 14.17
N ALA A 3 -13.44 11.65 15.26
CA ALA A 3 -12.17 11.43 15.99
C ALA A 3 -12.07 10.06 16.68
N ALA A 4 -13.20 9.43 17.05
CA ALA A 4 -13.21 8.10 17.65
C ALA A 4 -12.98 7.04 16.57
N GLU A 5 -13.67 7.15 15.44
CA GLU A 5 -13.49 6.31 14.27
C GLU A 5 -12.05 6.40 13.72
N PHE A 6 -11.50 7.61 13.64
CA PHE A 6 -10.11 7.82 13.20
C PHE A 6 -9.10 7.08 14.10
N ARG A 7 -9.32 7.06 15.42
CA ARG A 7 -8.42 6.33 16.33
C ARG A 7 -8.46 4.83 16.12
N VAL A 8 -9.64 4.27 15.85
CA VAL A 8 -9.79 2.83 15.58
C VAL A 8 -9.13 2.49 14.23
N LYS A 9 -9.49 3.23 13.18
CA LYS A 9 -8.97 3.01 11.82
C LYS A 9 -7.49 3.33 11.67
N GLY A 10 -6.98 4.30 12.42
CA GLY A 10 -5.56 4.63 12.47
C GLY A 10 -4.73 3.52 13.11
N LYS A 11 -5.23 2.87 14.17
CA LYS A 11 -4.57 1.68 14.74
C LYS A 11 -4.55 0.52 13.75
N GLU A 12 -5.68 0.27 13.08
CA GLU A 12 -5.77 -0.76 12.04
C GLU A 12 -4.76 -0.52 10.91
N LEU A 13 -4.55 0.73 10.51
CA LEU A 13 -3.54 1.10 9.52
C LEU A 13 -2.11 0.90 10.03
N VAL A 14 -1.84 1.22 11.29
CA VAL A 14 -0.53 1.01 11.92
C VAL A 14 -0.20 -0.48 11.99
N ASP A 15 -1.15 -1.31 12.44
CA ASP A 15 -0.98 -2.76 12.52
C ASP A 15 -0.72 -3.35 11.12
N PHE A 16 -1.50 -2.92 10.12
CA PHE A 16 -1.28 -3.31 8.73
C PHE A 16 0.13 -2.93 8.22
N MET A 17 0.61 -1.72 8.52
CA MET A 17 1.94 -1.29 8.09
C MET A 17 3.05 -2.07 8.81
N ALA A 18 2.86 -2.42 10.08
CA ALA A 18 3.78 -3.29 10.81
C ALA A 18 3.86 -4.68 10.15
N ASP A 19 2.71 -5.31 9.88
CA ASP A 19 2.64 -6.60 9.20
C ASP A 19 3.27 -6.55 7.81
N TYR A 20 3.03 -5.46 7.07
CA TYR A 20 3.65 -5.25 5.76
C TYR A 20 5.17 -5.19 5.87
N LEU A 21 5.72 -4.45 6.83
CA LEU A 21 7.18 -4.32 7.03
C LEU A 21 7.82 -5.63 7.49
N GLU A 22 7.14 -6.45 8.29
CA GLU A 22 7.64 -7.76 8.69
C GLU A 22 7.71 -8.72 7.50
N ASN A 23 6.64 -8.76 6.69
CA ASN A 23 6.49 -9.70 5.58
C ASN A 23 7.03 -9.18 4.24
N VAL A 24 7.47 -7.92 4.17
CA VAL A 24 8.01 -7.33 2.94
C VAL A 24 9.16 -8.18 2.40
N ARG A 25 9.92 -8.85 3.30
CA ARG A 25 11.07 -9.70 2.97
C ARG A 25 10.75 -10.84 2.00
N ASP A 26 9.53 -11.37 2.01
CA ASP A 26 9.11 -12.47 1.14
C ASP A 26 8.49 -11.99 -0.18
N GLN A 27 8.31 -10.68 -0.34
CA GLN A 27 7.76 -10.08 -1.55
C GLN A 27 8.83 -9.85 -2.62
N ARG A 28 8.42 -9.95 -3.88
CA ARG A 28 9.30 -9.74 -5.04
C ARG A 28 9.78 -8.29 -5.09
N VAL A 29 11.10 -8.09 -5.21
CA VAL A 29 11.73 -6.77 -5.37
C VAL A 29 11.23 -6.05 -6.63
N TYR A 30 11.01 -6.82 -7.70
CA TYR A 30 10.42 -6.33 -8.94
C TYR A 30 9.01 -6.88 -9.08
N PRO A 31 7.98 -6.03 -9.00
CA PRO A 31 6.62 -6.46 -9.26
C PRO A 31 6.45 -6.79 -10.75
N ALA A 32 5.79 -7.91 -11.03
CA ALA A 32 5.52 -8.38 -12.39
C ALA A 32 4.32 -7.65 -13.02
N VAL A 33 4.27 -6.33 -12.88
CA VAL A 33 3.17 -5.48 -13.35
C VAL A 33 3.55 -4.77 -14.64
N LYS A 34 2.61 -4.67 -15.59
CA LYS A 34 2.81 -3.95 -16.85
C LYS A 34 2.64 -2.44 -16.62
N PRO A 35 3.41 -1.58 -17.32
CA PRO A 35 3.14 -0.14 -17.32
C PRO A 35 1.66 0.15 -17.64
N GLY A 36 1.03 1.01 -16.84
CA GLY A 36 -0.39 1.36 -16.98
C GLY A 36 -1.39 0.39 -16.34
N PHE A 37 -0.95 -0.64 -15.60
CA PHE A 37 -1.87 -1.56 -14.90
C PHE A 37 -2.81 -0.82 -13.94
N LEU A 38 -2.29 0.17 -13.20
CA LEU A 38 -3.04 0.93 -12.20
C LEU A 38 -4.23 1.68 -12.82
N ARG A 39 -4.05 2.24 -14.02
CA ARG A 39 -5.10 3.00 -14.73
C ARG A 39 -6.31 2.13 -15.09
N LYS A 40 -6.14 0.81 -15.20
CA LYS A 40 -7.25 -0.12 -15.49
C LYS A 40 -8.04 -0.51 -14.24
N LEU A 41 -7.45 -0.31 -13.06
CA LEU A 41 -8.03 -0.70 -11.77
C LEU A 41 -8.70 0.49 -11.06
N LEU A 42 -8.29 1.71 -11.40
CA LEU A 42 -8.90 2.92 -10.86
C LEU A 42 -10.11 3.36 -11.69
N PRO A 43 -11.14 3.95 -11.06
CA PRO A 43 -12.25 4.57 -11.77
C PRO A 43 -11.76 5.76 -12.63
N GLU A 44 -12.47 6.02 -13.74
CA GLU A 44 -12.09 7.09 -14.69
C GLU A 44 -12.25 8.51 -14.11
N SER A 45 -13.11 8.67 -13.11
CA SER A 45 -13.38 9.93 -12.42
C SER A 45 -13.43 9.72 -10.91
N ALA A 46 -13.12 10.79 -10.16
CA ALA A 46 -13.26 10.77 -8.71
C ALA A 46 -14.72 10.52 -8.29
N PRO A 47 -14.96 9.77 -7.20
CA PRO A 47 -16.31 9.55 -6.70
C PRO A 47 -16.92 10.85 -6.17
N GLU A 48 -18.18 11.12 -6.51
CA GLU A 48 -18.91 12.31 -6.03
C GLU A 48 -19.34 12.19 -4.56
N LYS A 49 -19.38 10.95 -4.05
CA LYS A 49 -19.78 10.64 -2.68
C LYS A 49 -18.61 10.00 -1.93
N PRO A 50 -18.53 10.23 -0.61
CA PRO A 50 -17.52 9.57 0.21
C PRO A 50 -17.70 8.05 0.18
N GLU A 51 -16.60 7.35 -0.03
CA GLU A 51 -16.51 5.89 0.05
C GLU A 51 -16.25 5.45 1.49
N LYS A 52 -16.53 4.17 1.79
CA LYS A 52 -16.26 3.62 3.11
C LYS A 52 -14.75 3.45 3.28
N TRP A 53 -14.27 3.69 4.49
CA TRP A 53 -12.86 3.52 4.82
C TRP A 53 -12.35 2.11 4.52
N ASP A 54 -13.17 1.10 4.75
CA ASP A 54 -12.79 -0.30 4.56
C ASP A 54 -12.55 -0.62 3.08
N ASP A 55 -13.32 -0.01 2.18
CA ASP A 55 -13.16 -0.16 0.73
C ASP A 55 -11.83 0.50 0.29
N ILE A 56 -11.54 1.70 0.82
CA ILE A 56 -10.28 2.42 0.57
C ILE A 56 -9.06 1.61 1.05
N LEU A 57 -9.14 1.03 2.25
CA LEU A 57 -8.04 0.24 2.80
C LEU A 57 -7.83 -1.07 2.02
N SER A 58 -8.91 -1.67 1.52
CA SER A 58 -8.84 -2.84 0.63
C SER A 58 -8.12 -2.50 -0.68
N ASP A 59 -8.47 -1.38 -1.30
CA ASP A 59 -7.82 -0.93 -2.54
C ASP A 59 -6.32 -0.67 -2.34
N VAL A 60 -5.93 -0.09 -1.20
CA VAL A 60 -4.51 0.08 -0.86
C VAL A 60 -3.80 -1.28 -0.82
N LYS A 61 -4.39 -2.28 -0.16
CA LYS A 61 -3.82 -3.62 -0.02
C LYS A 61 -3.71 -4.37 -1.35
N GLU A 62 -4.73 -4.31 -2.18
CA GLU A 62 -4.83 -5.14 -3.38
C GLU A 62 -4.28 -4.47 -4.64
N VAL A 63 -4.41 -3.14 -4.74
CA VAL A 63 -4.07 -2.39 -5.95
C VAL A 63 -2.74 -1.66 -5.80
N ILE A 64 -2.50 -1.02 -4.67
CA ILE A 64 -1.32 -0.18 -4.47
C ILE A 64 -0.10 -1.03 -4.09
N ILE A 65 -0.19 -1.87 -3.06
CA ILE A 65 0.95 -2.65 -2.53
C ILE A 65 1.66 -3.48 -3.63
N PRO A 66 0.97 -4.22 -4.53
CA PRO A 66 1.65 -4.97 -5.59
C PRO A 66 2.38 -4.08 -6.60
N GLY A 67 2.01 -2.79 -6.68
CA GLY A 67 2.63 -1.79 -7.54
C GLY A 67 3.84 -1.09 -6.94
N VAL A 68 4.06 -1.21 -5.62
CA VAL A 68 5.15 -0.52 -4.92
C VAL A 68 6.47 -1.19 -5.26
N ARG A 69 7.11 -0.71 -6.34
CA ARG A 69 8.49 -1.07 -6.75
C ARG A 69 9.56 -0.68 -5.74
N GLY A 70 9.20 0.10 -4.72
CA GLY A 70 10.12 0.91 -3.96
C GLY A 70 10.67 0.24 -2.70
N HIS A 71 9.81 -0.24 -1.79
CA HIS A 71 10.24 -0.49 -0.41
C HIS A 71 11.43 -1.45 -0.30
N LYS A 72 11.37 -2.55 -1.06
CA LYS A 72 12.50 -3.48 -1.21
C LYS A 72 13.74 -2.85 -1.82
N MET A 73 13.62 -2.01 -2.85
CA MET A 73 14.78 -1.36 -3.48
C MET A 73 15.45 -0.37 -2.52
N TRP A 74 14.69 0.41 -1.76
CA TRP A 74 15.26 1.38 -0.80
C TRP A 74 15.91 0.69 0.40
N ASP A 75 15.29 -0.37 0.94
CA ASP A 75 15.88 -1.18 2.03
C ASP A 75 17.11 -1.97 1.54
N HIS A 76 17.06 -2.57 0.36
CA HIS A 76 18.22 -3.26 -0.22
C HIS A 76 19.35 -2.30 -0.60
N ALA A 77 19.04 -1.06 -1.04
CA ALA A 77 20.04 -0.04 -1.29
C ALA A 77 20.81 0.33 0.00
N LEU A 78 20.15 0.30 1.17
CA LEU A 78 20.81 0.49 2.46
C LEU A 78 21.71 -0.70 2.87
N ILE A 79 21.48 -1.90 2.32
CA ILE A 79 22.31 -3.10 2.56
C ILE A 79 23.52 -3.16 1.60
N MET A 80 23.45 -2.51 0.44
CA MET A 80 24.54 -2.47 -0.55
C MET A 80 25.58 -1.36 -0.34
N ILE A 81 25.40 -0.47 0.65
CA ILE A 81 26.44 0.49 1.04
C ILE A 81 27.42 -0.25 1.97
N PRO A 82 28.69 -0.47 1.56
CA PRO A 82 29.67 -1.04 2.47
C PRO A 82 29.85 -0.07 3.64
N ARG A 83 29.79 -0.60 4.87
CA ARG A 83 30.17 0.15 6.08
C ARG A 83 31.63 0.56 6.04
#